data_AF-A0A965JRH2-F1
#
_entry.id   AF-A0A965JRH2-F1
#
_cell.length_a   1.000
_cell.length_b   1.000
_cell.length_c   1.000
_cell.angle_alpha   90.00
_cell.angle_beta   90.00
_cell.angle_gamma   90.00
#
_symmetry.space_group_name_H-M   'P 1'
#
loop_
_entity.id
_entity.type
_entity.pdbx_description
1 polymer ?
#
loop_
_entity_poly.entity_id
_entity_poly.type
_entity_poly.pdbx_seq_one_letter_code
_entity_poly.pdbx_strand_id
1 'polypeptide(L)'
;GIAFFAQWSILSNITSSLILFFNHPLKIGQSIRVLDKEYDVEGKLVDISFFFMYIRNAEGYLITIPTSVALQKTMVTKEEVKKK
;
A
#
# COMPACT_ATOMS: atom_id res chain seq x y z
N GLY A 1 16.04 -23.18 -9.10
CA GLY A 1 16.19 -21.82 -8.52
C GLY A 1 14.94 -20.97 -8.69
N ILE A 2 14.51 -20.73 -9.93
CA ILE A 2 13.46 -19.76 -10.28
C ILE A 2 12.07 -20.13 -9.71
N ALA A 3 11.69 -21.41 -9.76
CA ALA A 3 10.41 -21.89 -9.21
C ALA A 3 10.32 -21.70 -7.68
N PHE A 4 11.42 -21.93 -6.97
CA PHE A 4 11.50 -21.71 -5.52
C PHE A 4 11.38 -20.21 -5.20
N PHE A 5 12.06 -19.36 -5.97
CA PHE A 5 11.99 -17.90 -5.83
C PHE A 5 10.57 -17.36 -6.04
N ALA A 6 9.86 -17.85 -7.07
CA ALA A 6 8.46 -17.49 -7.31
C ALA A 6 7.53 -17.88 -6.15
N GLN A 7 7.72 -19.05 -5.55
CA GLN A 7 6.92 -19.52 -4.43
C GLN A 7 7.16 -18.71 -3.15
N TRP A 8 8.41 -18.33 -2.87
CA TRP A 8 8.75 -17.42 -1.77
C TRP A 8 8.23 -16.01 -1.99
N SER A 9 8.27 -15.49 -3.22
CA SER A 9 7.68 -14.18 -3.54
C SER A 9 6.17 -14.17 -3.32
N ILE A 10 5.46 -15.24 -3.70
CA ILE A 10 4.01 -15.37 -3.47
C ILE A 10 3.71 -15.45 -1.97
N LEU A 11 4.44 -16.27 -1.22
CA LEU A 11 4.27 -16.39 0.22
C LEU A 11 4.62 -15.09 0.96
N SER A 12 5.65 -14.37 0.50
CA SER A 12 6.01 -13.04 0.98
C SER A 12 4.87 -12.05 0.74
N ASN A 13 4.29 -12.00 -0.46
CA ASN A 13 3.14 -11.14 -0.75
C ASN A 13 1.94 -11.41 0.18
N ILE A 14 1.62 -12.68 0.44
CA ILE A 14 0.52 -13.08 1.33
C ILE A 14 0.83 -12.66 2.78
N THR A 15 2.03 -12.94 3.26
CA THR A 15 2.46 -12.61 4.63
C THR A 15 2.47 -11.08 4.85
N SER A 16 2.99 -10.36 3.87
CA SER A 16 2.96 -8.90 3.76
C SER A 16 1.55 -8.33 3.86
N SER A 17 0.59 -8.88 3.13
CA SER A 17 -0.80 -8.44 3.19
C SER A 17 -1.44 -8.66 4.56
N LEU A 18 -1.21 -9.81 5.19
CA LEU A 18 -1.70 -10.08 6.55
C LEU A 18 -1.11 -9.10 7.57
N ILE A 19 0.17 -8.75 7.45
CA ILE A 19 0.80 -7.74 8.30
C ILE A 19 0.19 -6.36 8.07
N LEU A 20 -0.05 -5.95 6.81
CA LEU A 20 -0.73 -4.68 6.51
C LEU A 20 -2.15 -4.64 7.08
N PHE A 21 -2.88 -5.74 6.96
CA PHE A 21 -4.28 -5.84 7.38
C PHE A 21 -4.46 -5.82 8.90
N PHE A 22 -3.56 -6.47 9.65
CA PHE A 22 -3.68 -6.60 11.11
C PHE A 22 -2.76 -5.67 11.92
N ASN A 23 -1.61 -5.25 11.40
CA ASN A 23 -0.59 -4.51 12.15
C ASN A 23 -0.30 -3.09 11.63
N HIS A 24 -0.71 -2.74 10.41
CA HIS A 24 -0.43 -1.40 9.88
C HIS A 24 -1.63 -0.47 10.14
N PRO A 25 -1.43 0.74 10.74
CA PRO A 25 -2.49 1.73 10.95
C PRO A 25 -2.94 2.42 9.63
N LEU A 26 -3.11 1.67 8.54
CA LEU A 26 -3.67 2.18 7.28
C LEU A 26 -5.18 1.98 7.30
N LYS A 27 -5.92 3.07 7.47
CA LYS A 27 -7.38 3.06 7.39
C LYS A 27 -7.80 3.48 6.00
N ILE A 28 -8.73 2.72 5.42
CA ILE A 28 -9.42 3.10 4.19
C ILE A 28 -9.99 4.51 4.35
N GLY A 29 -9.82 5.34 3.32
CA GLY A 29 -10.25 6.74 3.29
C GLY A 29 -9.21 7.75 3.75
N GLN A 30 -8.07 7.32 4.34
CA GLN A 30 -6.98 8.23 4.67
C GLN A 30 -6.18 8.66 3.44
N SER A 31 -5.66 9.88 3.47
CA SER A 31 -4.70 10.35 2.46
C SER A 31 -3.32 9.81 2.79
N ILE A 32 -2.71 9.14 1.83
CA ILE A 32 -1.38 8.53 1.94
C ILE A 32 -0.48 9.08 0.84
N ARG A 33 0.81 9.20 1.16
CA ARG A 33 1.88 9.50 0.21
C ARG A 33 2.95 8.43 0.30
N VAL A 34 3.17 7.74 -0.80
CA VAL A 34 4.23 6.74 -0.94
C VAL A 34 5.48 7.46 -1.42
N LEU A 35 6.52 7.49 -0.58
CA LEU A 35 7.77 8.15 -0.91
C LEU A 35 8.66 7.18 -1.69
N ASP A 36 8.76 7.39 -3.00
CA ASP A 36 9.71 6.72 -3.87
C ASP A 36 10.58 7.75 -4.59
N LYS A 37 11.84 7.39 -4.87
CA LYS A 37 12.77 8.24 -5.65
C LYS A 37 12.34 8.36 -7.11
N GLU A 38 11.58 7.39 -7.62
CA GLU A 38 11.14 7.36 -9.02
C GLU A 38 9.65 7.69 -9.19
N TYR A 39 8.83 7.47 -8.16
CA TYR A 39 7.37 7.61 -8.22
C TYR A 39 6.80 8.17 -6.91
N ASP A 40 6.56 9.48 -6.87
CA ASP A 40 5.89 10.12 -5.74
C ASP A 40 4.36 9.99 -5.91
N VAL A 41 3.77 9.02 -5.21
CA VAL A 41 2.33 8.74 -5.32
C VAL A 41 1.61 9.31 -4.11
N GLU A 42 0.76 10.33 -4.31
CA GLU A 42 -0.12 10.89 -3.28
C GLU A 42 -1.59 10.69 -3.65
N GLY A 43 -2.39 10.22 -2.70
CA GLY A 43 -3.83 10.06 -2.91
C GLY A 43 -4.55 9.44 -1.73
N LYS A 44 -5.86 9.26 -1.89
CA LYS A 44 -6.70 8.58 -0.88
C LYS A 44 -6.60 7.07 -1.06
N LEU A 45 -6.36 6.37 0.05
CA LEU A 45 -6.45 4.92 0.10
C LEU A 45 -7.91 4.50 -0.08
N VAL A 46 -8.22 3.86 -1.21
CA VAL A 46 -9.58 3.44 -1.56
C VAL A 46 -9.86 2.04 -1.03
N ASP A 47 -8.90 1.14 -1.19
CA ASP A 47 -9.05 -0.26 -0.80
C ASP A 47 -7.70 -0.97 -0.66
N ILE A 48 -7.68 -2.08 0.07
CA ILE A 48 -6.53 -2.98 0.20
C ILE A 48 -7.02 -4.42 0.02
N SER A 49 -6.51 -5.08 -1.02
CA SER A 49 -6.69 -6.51 -1.26
C SER A 49 -5.48 -7.31 -0.78
N PHE A 50 -5.54 -8.64 -0.95
CA PHE A 50 -4.40 -9.51 -0.64
C PHE A 50 -3.12 -9.17 -1.42
N PHE A 51 -3.24 -8.70 -2.65
CA PHE A 51 -2.09 -8.50 -3.53
C PHE A 51 -1.82 -7.04 -3.86
N PHE A 52 -2.83 -6.18 -3.75
CA PHE A 52 -2.76 -4.80 -4.23
C PHE A 52 -3.39 -3.81 -3.27
N MET A 53 -2.77 -2.64 -3.20
CA MET A 53 -3.29 -1.41 -2.61
C MET A 53 -3.81 -0.50 -3.72
N TYR A 54 -4.98 0.10 -3.50
CA TYR A 54 -5.65 0.97 -4.45
C TYR A 54 -5.68 2.39 -3.93
N ILE A 55 -5.06 3.31 -4.67
CA ILE A 55 -4.92 4.72 -4.29
C ILE A 55 -5.56 5.57 -5.37
N ARG A 56 -6.45 6.49 -4.99
CA ARG A 56 -7.01 7.47 -5.92
C ARG A 56 -6.33 8.82 -5.74
N ASN A 57 -5.67 9.30 -6.78
CA ASN A 57 -4.99 10.60 -6.74
C ASN A 57 -5.99 11.76 -6.93
N ALA A 58 -5.51 13.00 -6.80
CA ALA A 58 -6.35 14.20 -6.93
C ALA A 58 -6.96 14.38 -8.35
N GLU A 59 -6.32 13.81 -9.37
CA GLU A 59 -6.76 13.85 -10.77
C GLU A 59 -7.81 12.77 -11.09
N GLY A 60 -8.13 11.89 -10.12
CA GLY A 60 -9.14 10.84 -10.26
C GLY A 60 -8.61 9.50 -10.76
N TYR A 61 -7.32 9.41 -11.11
CA TYR A 61 -6.69 8.15 -11.52
C TYR A 61 -6.65 7.14 -10.38
N LEU A 62 -6.91 5.87 -10.72
CA LEU A 62 -6.78 4.74 -9.81
C LEU A 62 -5.39 4.12 -9.97
N ILE A 63 -4.53 4.35 -8.99
CA ILE A 63 -3.16 3.83 -8.91
C ILE A 63 -3.21 2.52 -8.14
N THR A 64 -2.61 1.48 -8.71
CA THR A 64 -2.58 0.14 -8.11
C THR A 64 -1.13 -0.23 -7.80
N ILE A 65 -0.85 -0.53 -6.53
CA ILE A 65 0.51 -0.85 -6.06
C ILE A 65 0.51 -2.23 -5.41
N PRO A 66 1.44 -3.15 -5.78
CA PRO A 66 1.58 -4.41 -5.07
C PRO A 66 1.87 -4.20 -3.57
N THR A 67 1.22 -4.96 -2.70
CA THR A 67 1.37 -4.82 -1.24
C THR A 67 2.81 -5.03 -0.75
N SER A 68 3.57 -5.93 -1.40
CA SER A 68 4.99 -6.12 -1.13
C SER A 68 5.86 -4.93 -1.52
N VAL A 69 5.51 -4.21 -2.59
CA VAL A 69 6.19 -2.97 -2.96
C VAL A 69 5.85 -1.90 -1.93
N ALA A 70 4.58 -1.74 -1.56
CA ALA A 70 4.15 -0.76 -0.57
C ALA A 70 4.88 -0.93 0.78
N LEU A 71 5.09 -2.18 1.24
CA LEU A 71 5.82 -2.46 2.49
C LEU A 71 7.32 -2.17 2.44
N GLN A 72 7.93 -2.24 1.27
CA GLN A 72 9.35 -1.92 1.10
C GLN A 72 9.60 -0.42 0.98
N LYS A 73 8.53 0.41 0.97
CA LYS A 73 8.60 1.85 0.79
C LYS A 73 8.15 2.57 2.05
N THR A 74 8.70 3.76 2.25
CA THR A 74 8.26 4.64 3.34
C THR A 74 6.92 5.27 2.97
N MET A 75 5.92 5.10 3.83
CA MET A 75 4.59 5.70 3.66
C MET A 75 4.38 6.81 4.68
N VAL A 76 3.86 7.94 4.22
CA VAL A 76 3.41 9.04 5.08
C VAL A 76 1.88 9.06 5.08
N THR A 77 1.29 8.93 6.26
CA THR A 77 -0.15 9.08 6.45
C THR A 77 -0.47 10.51 6.87
N LYS A 78 -1.40 11.16 6.18
CA LYS A 78 -2.03 12.40 6.67
C LYS A 78 -3.29 11.99 7.39
N GLU A 79 -3.20 11.90 8.71
CA GLU A 79 -4.37 11.70 9.54
C GLU A 79 -5.17 13.01 9.57
N GLU A 80 -6.37 13.03 9.00
CA GLU A 80 -7.30 14.13 9.26
C GLU A 80 -7.64 14.08 10.74
N VAL A 81 -6.98 14.92 11.54
CA VAL A 81 -7.35 15.15 12.94
C VAL A 81 -8.78 15.64 12.91
N LYS A 82 -9.73 14.75 13.26
CA LYS A 82 -11.11 15.14 13.49
C LYS A 82 -11.10 16.21 14.58
N LYS A 83 -11.23 17.48 14.19
CA LYS A 83 -11.47 18.58 15.13
C LYS A 83 -12.73 18.22 15.90
N LYS A 84 -12.57 17.95 17.20
CA LYS A 84 -13.68 17.88 18.15
C LYS A 84 -14.28 19.27 18.33
#